data_AF-A0A1D9QE36-F1
#
_entry.id   AF-A0A1D9QE36-F1
#
_cell.length_a   1.000
_cell.length_b   1.000
_cell.length_c   1.000
_cell.angle_alpha   90.00
_cell.angle_beta   90.00
_cell.angle_gamma   90.00
#
_symmetry.space_group_name_H-M   'P 1'
#
loop_
_entity.id
_entity.type
_entity.pdbx_description
1 polymer ?
#
loop_
_entity_poly.entity_id
_entity_poly.type
_entity_poly.pdbx_seq_one_letter_code
_entity_poly.pdbx_strand_id
1 'polypeptide(L)'
;MVHPSQVEGKLYVFLPKAELKEMDITLDTNVTDIVRIHKVICLGTVHGRPDYVKVMTITTKVIENHDYVPISPTRKKPYDIQIKLRNNLGWGYSRGQPAIFITTLPELSYLKIDEFYEVPVEALREATDDYENPLSIPTRHHGGLAELKNHIRCRDKACNSAAAYQQMHERELLEFQGSTDLSIIASYLSTIARSGFIS
;
A
#
# COMPACT_ATOMS: atom_id res chain seq x y z
N MET A 1 9.30 5.30 -22.20
CA MET A 1 9.95 4.33 -21.29
C MET A 1 10.66 5.06 -20.16
N VAL A 2 10.00 5.12 -19.01
CA VAL A 2 10.51 5.80 -17.82
C VAL A 2 11.42 4.85 -17.06
N HIS A 3 12.64 5.28 -16.74
CA HIS A 3 13.56 4.43 -15.99
C HIS A 3 13.16 4.43 -14.50
N PRO A 4 13.07 3.27 -13.82
CA PRO A 4 12.61 3.21 -12.43
C PRO A 4 13.38 4.14 -11.49
N SER A 5 14.70 4.26 -11.66
CA SER A 5 15.55 5.16 -10.86
C SER A 5 15.21 6.64 -10.99
N GLN A 6 14.46 7.05 -12.02
CA GLN A 6 14.06 8.43 -12.24
C GLN A 6 12.78 8.81 -11.48
N VAL A 7 11.95 7.83 -11.11
CA VAL A 7 10.64 8.05 -10.48
C VAL A 7 10.54 7.46 -9.08
N GLU A 8 11.34 6.44 -8.75
CA GLU A 8 11.27 5.76 -7.45
C GLU A 8 11.56 6.71 -6.29
N GLY A 9 10.68 6.65 -5.28
CA GLY A 9 10.82 7.40 -4.04
C GLY A 9 10.56 8.90 -4.18
N LYS A 10 10.20 9.38 -5.38
CA LYS A 10 9.79 10.78 -5.55
C LYS A 10 8.33 10.96 -5.16
N LEU A 11 8.03 12.17 -4.72
CA LEU A 11 6.66 12.59 -4.44
C LEU A 11 6.10 13.30 -5.67
N TYR A 12 4.82 13.08 -5.93
CA TYR A 12 4.10 13.65 -7.06
C TYR A 12 2.76 14.22 -6.62
N VAL A 13 2.23 15.12 -7.44
CA VAL A 13 0.84 15.58 -7.44
C VAL A 13 0.22 15.25 -8.79
N PHE A 14 -1.08 14.99 -8.80
CA PHE A 14 -1.80 14.77 -10.04
C PHE A 14 -1.98 16.08 -10.82
N LEU A 15 -1.90 15.99 -12.14
CA LEU A 15 -2.28 17.10 -13.00
C LEU A 15 -3.78 17.42 -12.86
N PRO A 16 -4.15 18.71 -12.94
CA PRO A 16 -5.54 19.11 -12.90
C PRO A 16 -6.33 18.53 -14.09
N LYS A 17 -7.64 18.36 -13.90
CA LYS A 17 -8.53 17.77 -14.92
C LYS A 17 -8.46 18.45 -16.29
N ALA A 18 -8.21 19.75 -16.33
CA ALA A 18 -8.09 20.50 -17.58
C ALA A 18 -6.85 20.06 -18.38
N GLU A 19 -5.69 20.02 -17.73
CA GLU A 19 -4.43 19.61 -18.37
C GLU A 19 -4.47 18.15 -18.83
N LEU A 20 -5.04 17.23 -18.02
CA LEU A 20 -5.17 15.84 -18.45
C LEU A 20 -6.05 15.68 -19.71
N LYS A 21 -7.09 16.51 -19.84
CA LYS A 21 -7.95 16.50 -21.03
C LYS A 21 -7.25 17.06 -22.27
N GLU A 22 -6.44 18.10 -22.10
CA GLU A 22 -5.64 18.67 -23.19
C GLU A 22 -4.59 17.67 -23.71
N MET A 23 -4.04 16.85 -22.81
CA MET A 23 -3.05 15.83 -23.15
C MET A 23 -3.66 14.47 -23.56
N ASP A 24 -5.00 14.36 -23.61
CA ASP A 24 -5.73 13.11 -23.89
C ASP A 24 -5.32 11.93 -22.96
N ILE A 25 -4.98 12.24 -21.71
CA ILE A 25 -4.55 11.23 -20.73
C ILE A 25 -5.77 10.69 -19.98
N THR A 26 -6.03 9.39 -20.13
CA THR A 26 -7.05 8.68 -19.36
C THR A 26 -6.46 8.03 -18.12
N LEU A 27 -7.11 8.21 -16.97
CA LEU A 27 -6.79 7.50 -15.73
C LEU A 27 -7.73 6.30 -15.55
N ASP A 28 -7.23 5.25 -14.90
CA ASP A 28 -8.04 4.09 -14.52
C ASP A 28 -9.16 4.52 -13.55
N THR A 29 -10.32 3.86 -13.62
CA THR A 29 -11.53 4.23 -12.86
C THR A 29 -11.36 4.10 -11.34
N ASN A 30 -10.36 3.37 -10.87
CA ASN A 30 -10.00 3.27 -9.46
C ASN A 30 -9.35 4.57 -8.92
N VAL A 31 -8.78 5.42 -9.79
CA VAL A 31 -8.19 6.71 -9.41
C VAL A 31 -9.28 7.78 -9.33
N THR A 32 -10.00 7.78 -8.20
CA THR A 32 -11.09 8.73 -7.96
C THR A 32 -10.59 10.17 -7.79
N ASP A 33 -11.48 11.14 -7.93
CA ASP A 33 -11.15 12.55 -7.71
C ASP A 33 -10.62 12.85 -6.30
N ILE A 34 -11.03 12.05 -5.31
CA ILE A 34 -10.52 12.16 -3.93
C ILE A 34 -9.06 11.74 -3.87
N VAL A 35 -8.64 10.69 -4.58
CA VAL A 35 -7.22 10.30 -4.63
C VAL A 35 -6.39 11.40 -5.29
N ARG A 36 -6.96 12.10 -6.27
CA ARG A 36 -6.26 13.08 -7.09
C ARG A 36 -5.93 14.39 -6.38
N ILE A 37 -6.62 14.74 -5.29
CA ILE A 37 -6.30 15.93 -4.50
C ILE A 37 -5.08 15.75 -3.61
N HIS A 38 -4.63 14.50 -3.42
CA HIS A 38 -3.55 14.18 -2.50
C HIS A 38 -2.19 14.14 -3.19
N LYS A 39 -1.12 14.39 -2.41
CA LYS A 39 0.25 14.05 -2.81
C LYS A 39 0.41 12.53 -2.80
N VAL A 40 1.25 11.99 -3.67
CA VAL A 40 1.51 10.56 -3.76
C VAL A 40 3.00 10.25 -3.76
N ILE A 41 3.39 9.08 -3.26
CA ILE A 41 4.76 8.55 -3.33
C ILE A 41 4.80 7.50 -4.43
N CYS A 42 5.77 7.61 -5.34
CA CYS A 42 6.02 6.60 -6.35
C CYS A 42 6.92 5.49 -5.81
N LEU A 43 6.45 4.24 -5.88
CA LEU A 43 7.19 3.05 -5.46
C LEU A 43 8.02 2.44 -6.61
N GLY A 44 7.79 2.85 -7.85
CA GLY A 44 8.47 2.35 -9.04
C GLY A 44 7.52 2.08 -10.20
N THR A 45 8.06 1.48 -11.26
CA THR A 45 7.31 1.14 -12.47
C THR A 45 6.49 -0.13 -12.30
N VAL A 46 5.41 -0.25 -13.09
CA VAL A 46 4.55 -1.43 -13.11
C VAL A 46 5.09 -2.47 -14.09
N HIS A 47 5.11 -3.74 -13.70
CA HIS A 47 5.53 -4.82 -14.59
C HIS A 47 4.51 -5.00 -15.72
N GLY A 48 4.98 -4.97 -16.98
CA GLY A 48 4.12 -5.08 -18.17
C GLY A 48 3.50 -3.76 -18.65
N ARG A 49 3.65 -2.65 -17.91
CA ARG A 49 3.19 -1.31 -18.30
C ARG A 49 4.31 -0.27 -18.11
N PRO A 50 5.15 0.00 -19.13
CA PRO A 50 6.40 0.75 -18.97
C PRO A 50 6.24 2.24 -18.67
N ASP A 51 5.08 2.82 -19.00
CA ASP A 51 4.78 4.24 -18.76
C ASP A 51 3.85 4.45 -17.55
N TYR A 52 3.59 3.37 -16.80
CA TYR A 52 2.81 3.39 -15.57
C TYR A 52 3.71 3.22 -14.35
N VAL A 53 3.35 3.93 -13.29
CA VAL A 53 3.99 3.84 -11.98
C VAL A 53 2.99 3.45 -10.92
N LYS A 54 3.51 2.72 -9.93
CA LYS A 54 2.77 2.33 -8.73
C LYS A 54 2.93 3.41 -7.68
N VAL A 55 1.82 4.03 -7.28
CA VAL A 55 1.80 5.13 -6.32
C VAL A 55 0.97 4.82 -5.08
N MET A 56 1.33 5.44 -3.97
CA MET A 56 0.60 5.39 -2.69
C MET A 56 0.26 6.81 -2.23
N THR A 57 -0.89 6.97 -1.58
CA THR A 57 -1.45 8.28 -1.22
C THR A 57 -0.95 8.78 0.13
N ILE A 58 -0.54 10.06 0.17
CA ILE A 58 -0.25 10.78 1.41
C ILE A 58 -1.53 11.50 1.87
N THR A 59 -1.90 11.27 3.12
CA THR A 59 -3.04 11.92 3.77
C THR A 59 -2.60 12.54 5.09
N THR A 60 -3.32 13.55 5.54
CA THR A 60 -3.16 14.15 6.87
C THR A 60 -4.14 13.59 7.89
N LYS A 61 -5.16 12.86 7.41
CA LYS A 61 -6.18 12.21 8.24
C LYS A 61 -5.93 10.71 8.32
N VAL A 62 -5.86 10.20 9.54
CA VAL A 62 -5.85 8.77 9.86
C VAL A 62 -7.30 8.33 10.02
N ILE A 63 -7.72 7.32 9.26
CA ILE A 63 -9.05 6.71 9.35
C ILE A 63 -8.90 5.36 10.05
N GLU A 64 -9.81 5.02 10.95
CA GLU A 64 -9.80 3.72 11.61
C GLU A 64 -9.99 2.58 10.58
N ASN A 65 -9.33 1.45 10.78
CA ASN A 65 -9.30 0.27 9.88
C ASN A 65 -8.41 0.37 8.63
N HIS A 66 -7.55 1.37 8.56
CA HIS A 66 -6.55 1.48 7.50
C HIS A 66 -5.12 1.45 8.07
N ASP A 67 -4.18 0.83 7.34
CA ASP A 67 -2.78 0.85 7.72
C ASP A 67 -2.08 2.09 7.14
N TYR A 68 -1.42 2.80 8.05
CA TYR A 68 -0.70 4.03 7.76
C TYR A 68 0.73 3.97 8.26
N VAL A 69 1.61 4.68 7.57
CA VAL A 69 2.99 4.91 7.99
C VAL A 69 3.21 6.41 8.19
N PRO A 70 3.69 6.86 9.36
CA PRO A 70 3.92 8.27 9.61
C PRO A 70 5.09 8.80 8.77
N ILE A 71 4.94 10.02 8.26
CA ILE A 71 6.01 10.78 7.60
C ILE A 71 6.55 11.80 8.60
N SER A 72 7.87 11.87 8.77
CA SER A 72 8.53 12.85 9.62
C SER A 72 8.07 14.28 9.24
N PRO A 73 7.62 15.10 10.22
CA PRO A 73 7.93 15.02 11.66
C PRO A 73 6.91 14.28 12.53
N THR A 74 5.88 13.64 11.95
CA THR A 74 4.87 12.88 12.71
C THR A 74 5.50 11.84 13.62
N ARG A 75 5.07 11.76 14.88
CA ARG A 75 5.67 10.85 15.88
C ARG A 75 5.65 9.40 15.39
N LYS A 76 6.78 8.72 15.54
CA LYS A 76 6.95 7.32 15.11
C LYS A 76 6.03 6.36 15.87
N LYS A 77 5.99 6.41 17.20
CA LYS A 77 5.14 5.50 17.99
C LYS A 77 3.66 5.86 17.79
N PRO A 78 2.76 4.90 17.55
CA PRO A 78 2.91 3.44 17.72
C PRO A 78 3.39 2.63 16.50
N TYR A 79 3.83 3.26 15.41
CA TYR A 79 4.19 2.61 14.15
C TYR A 79 5.62 2.05 14.11
N ASP A 80 5.81 0.96 13.35
CA ASP A 80 7.09 0.24 13.22
C ASP A 80 8.15 1.06 12.48
N ILE A 81 7.73 1.78 11.45
CA ILE A 81 8.58 2.59 10.58
C ILE A 81 8.09 4.03 10.51
N GLN A 82 8.99 4.94 10.15
CA GLN A 82 8.67 6.35 9.93
C GLN A 82 9.43 6.82 8.69
N ILE A 83 8.70 7.32 7.70
CA ILE A 83 9.29 7.78 6.43
C ILE A 83 9.95 9.13 6.64
N LYS A 84 11.13 9.31 6.05
CA LYS A 84 11.84 10.59 6.02
C LYS A 84 11.83 11.15 4.61
N LEU A 85 11.54 12.43 4.50
CA LEU A 85 11.66 13.15 3.24
C LEU A 85 13.02 13.84 3.18
N ARG A 86 13.57 13.93 1.97
CA ARG A 86 14.75 14.71 1.64
C ARG A 86 14.41 15.66 0.52
N ASN A 87 15.07 16.81 0.53
CA ASN A 87 15.12 17.69 -0.61
C ASN A 87 16.28 17.22 -1.53
N ASN A 88 16.08 17.29 -2.84
CA ASN A 88 17.10 16.92 -3.85
C ASN A 88 18.18 17.99 -4.07
N LEU A 89 18.11 19.16 -3.42
CA LEU A 89 19.27 20.05 -3.28
C LEU A 89 20.39 19.24 -2.63
N GLY A 90 21.49 19.03 -3.37
CA GLY A 90 22.59 18.14 -3.00
C GLY A 90 23.17 18.41 -1.61
N TRP A 91 24.12 17.56 -1.19
CA TRP A 91 24.79 17.61 0.12
C TRP A 91 24.97 19.04 0.64
N GLY A 92 24.20 19.40 1.67
CA GLY A 92 24.43 20.62 2.42
C GLY A 92 25.65 20.48 3.29
N TYR A 93 26.28 21.57 3.72
CA TYR A 93 27.30 21.50 4.76
C TYR A 93 26.68 21.93 6.09
N SER A 94 26.60 21.01 7.04
CA SER A 94 26.24 21.31 8.42
C SER A 94 27.43 21.03 9.31
N ARG A 95 27.90 22.03 10.07
CA ARG A 95 29.10 21.94 10.92
C ARG A 95 30.35 21.43 10.17
N GLY A 96 30.52 21.85 8.92
CA GLY A 96 31.66 21.44 8.09
C GLY A 96 31.59 20.00 7.57
N GLN A 97 30.48 19.29 7.77
CA GLN A 97 30.25 17.94 7.25
C GLN A 97 29.14 17.95 6.19
N PRO A 98 29.25 17.14 5.12
CA PRO A 98 28.17 16.96 4.18
C PRO A 98 26.97 16.30 4.89
N ALA A 99 25.86 17.01 4.93
CA ALA A 99 24.61 16.67 5.59
C ALA A 99 23.46 16.69 4.59
N ILE A 100 22.59 15.68 4.69
CA ILE A 100 21.35 15.63 3.93
C ILE A 100 20.32 16.50 4.65
N PHE A 101 19.77 17.50 3.98
CA PHE A 101 18.65 18.26 4.52
C PHE A 101 17.38 17.41 4.46
N ILE A 102 16.97 16.94 5.64
CA ILE A 102 15.66 16.32 5.83
C ILE A 102 14.65 17.45 5.75
N THR A 103 13.85 17.45 4.69
CA THR A 103 12.73 18.37 4.53
C THR A 103 11.49 17.76 5.18
N THR A 104 10.55 18.61 5.57
CA THR A 104 9.31 18.19 6.23
C THR A 104 8.12 18.72 5.46
N LEU A 105 7.06 17.93 5.37
CA LEU A 105 5.78 18.47 4.94
C LEU A 105 5.26 19.44 6.03
N PRO A 106 4.57 20.52 5.63
CA PRO A 106 4.08 21.53 6.57
C PRO A 106 3.06 20.96 7.56
N GLU A 107 2.32 19.91 7.17
CA GLU A 107 1.33 19.24 8.00
C GLU A 107 1.76 17.82 8.38
N LEU A 108 1.29 17.36 9.54
CA LEU A 108 1.49 15.97 10.00
C LEU A 108 0.85 15.01 9.00
N SER A 109 1.71 14.25 8.32
CA SER A 109 1.34 13.46 7.17
C SER A 109 1.57 11.97 7.42
N TYR A 110 0.74 11.17 6.78
CA TYR A 110 0.71 9.71 6.84
C TYR A 110 0.64 9.16 5.43
N LEU A 111 1.39 8.10 5.16
CA LEU A 111 1.29 7.33 3.93
C LEU A 111 0.29 6.20 4.13
N LYS A 112 -0.76 6.14 3.31
CA LYS A 112 -1.69 5.01 3.29
C LYS A 112 -1.04 3.84 2.57
N ILE A 113 -0.81 2.73 3.26
CA ILE A 113 -0.09 1.57 2.71
C ILE A 113 -1.01 0.43 2.23
N ASP A 114 -2.31 0.56 2.46
CA ASP A 114 -3.35 -0.39 2.02
C ASP A 114 -3.65 -0.34 0.54
N GLU A 115 -3.57 0.87 -0.02
CA GLU A 115 -4.06 1.16 -1.35
C GLU A 115 -2.91 1.54 -2.25
N PHE A 116 -2.93 0.95 -3.43
CA PHE A 116 -1.99 1.22 -4.49
C PHE A 116 -2.75 1.58 -5.74
N TYR A 117 -2.26 2.58 -6.43
CA TYR A 117 -2.82 3.03 -7.69
C TYR A 117 -1.76 2.91 -8.76
N GLU A 118 -2.16 2.43 -9.93
CA GLU A 118 -1.33 2.42 -11.12
C GLU A 118 -1.72 3.62 -11.96
N VAL A 119 -0.77 4.50 -12.23
CA VAL A 119 -1.05 5.75 -12.92
C VAL A 119 0.00 6.01 -13.99
N PRO A 120 -0.39 6.57 -15.15
CA PRO A 120 0.58 6.99 -16.15
C PRO A 120 1.46 8.09 -15.58
N VAL A 121 2.77 8.01 -15.83
CA VAL A 121 3.75 8.99 -15.31
C VAL A 121 3.44 10.39 -15.80
N GLU A 122 2.91 10.52 -17.01
CA GLU A 122 2.56 11.79 -17.63
C GLU A 122 1.41 12.51 -16.91
N ALA A 123 0.56 11.78 -16.16
CA ALA A 123 -0.49 12.38 -15.35
C ALA A 123 0.03 12.99 -14.03
N LEU A 124 1.33 12.86 -13.76
CA LEU A 124 1.96 13.26 -12.51
C LEU A 124 2.96 14.39 -12.74
N ARG A 125 2.97 15.34 -11.80
CA ARG A 125 3.97 16.40 -11.69
C ARG A 125 4.73 16.24 -10.38
N GLU A 126 6.05 16.43 -10.40
CA GLU A 126 6.86 16.30 -9.18
C GLU A 126 6.36 17.28 -8.10
N ALA A 127 6.15 16.76 -6.90
CA ALA A 127 5.71 17.56 -5.77
C ALA A 127 6.91 18.33 -5.21
N THR A 128 6.73 19.64 -5.08
CA THR A 128 7.73 20.53 -4.51
C THR A 128 7.41 20.90 -3.07
N ASP A 129 8.44 21.33 -2.33
CA ASP A 129 8.28 22.06 -1.08
C ASP A 129 7.88 23.52 -1.32
N ASP A 130 7.67 24.28 -0.23
CA ASP A 130 7.30 25.70 -0.27
C ASP A 130 8.39 26.57 -0.93
N TYR A 131 9.59 26.03 -1.14
CA TYR A 131 10.73 26.65 -1.80
C TYR A 131 10.95 26.09 -3.22
N GLU A 132 9.92 25.48 -3.81
CA GLU A 132 9.91 24.90 -5.16
C GLU A 132 10.87 23.73 -5.37
N ASN A 133 11.39 23.11 -4.31
CA ASN A 133 12.34 22.02 -4.44
C ASN A 133 11.65 20.65 -4.49
N PRO A 134 12.05 19.76 -5.40
CA PRO A 134 11.48 18.43 -5.48
C PRO A 134 11.69 17.61 -4.21
N LEU A 135 10.60 17.00 -3.75
CA LEU A 135 10.59 16.13 -2.59
C LEU A 135 10.84 14.67 -2.99
N SER A 136 11.75 14.01 -2.28
CA SER A 136 11.97 12.57 -2.44
C SER A 136 12.21 11.87 -1.11
N ILE A 137 12.18 10.54 -1.14
CA ILE A 137 12.53 9.67 -0.03
C ILE A 137 13.98 9.18 -0.27
N PRO A 138 14.81 9.11 0.77
CA PRO A 138 16.11 8.44 0.68
C PRO A 138 15.98 7.02 0.12
N THR A 139 16.81 6.68 -0.87
CA THR A 139 16.74 5.36 -1.52
C THR A 139 17.14 4.24 -0.56
N ARG A 140 18.16 4.50 0.27
CA ARG A 140 18.68 3.61 1.31
C ARG A 140 18.51 4.29 2.68
N HIS A 141 18.74 3.54 3.76
CA HIS A 141 18.66 3.96 5.18
C HIS A 141 17.28 3.87 5.85
N HIS A 142 17.28 3.98 7.17
CA HIS A 142 16.08 4.00 8.00
C HIS A 142 15.17 5.20 7.66
N GLY A 143 13.90 4.91 7.44
CA GLY A 143 12.89 5.80 6.90
C GLY A 143 12.96 6.00 5.39
N GLY A 144 13.79 5.21 4.71
CA GLY A 144 13.98 5.23 3.27
C GLY A 144 13.05 4.28 2.51
N LEU A 145 13.14 4.34 1.18
CA LEU A 145 12.30 3.58 0.27
C LEU A 145 12.51 2.07 0.37
N ALA A 146 13.76 1.62 0.59
CA ALA A 146 14.06 0.21 0.78
C ALA A 146 13.38 -0.38 2.03
N GLU A 147 13.34 0.38 3.13
CA GLU A 147 12.67 -0.05 4.36
C GLU A 147 11.15 -0.07 4.18
N LEU A 148 10.59 0.96 3.50
CA LEU A 148 9.18 1.00 3.14
C LEU A 148 8.76 -0.21 2.29
N LYS A 149 9.50 -0.52 1.23
CA LYS A 149 9.24 -1.69 0.37
C LYS A 149 9.33 -3.00 1.15
N ASN A 150 10.31 -3.12 2.05
CA ASN A 150 10.43 -4.32 2.87
C ASN A 150 9.27 -4.44 3.86
N HIS A 151 8.84 -3.33 4.47
CA HIS A 151 7.69 -3.30 5.38
C HIS A 151 6.40 -3.74 4.67
N ILE A 152 6.12 -3.18 3.49
CA ILE A 152 4.99 -3.59 2.63
C ILE A 152 5.07 -5.09 2.32
N ARG A 153 6.24 -5.58 1.89
CA ARG A 153 6.43 -7.00 1.56
C ARG A 153 6.20 -7.92 2.77
N CYS A 154 6.68 -7.53 3.95
CA CYS A 154 6.47 -8.31 5.18
C CYS A 154 4.99 -8.33 5.58
N ARG A 155 4.30 -7.19 5.45
CA ARG A 155 2.87 -7.06 5.68
C ARG A 155 2.08 -7.96 4.73
N ASP A 156 2.28 -7.83 3.42
CA ASP A 156 1.55 -8.61 2.40
C ASP A 156 1.71 -10.11 2.63
N LYS A 157 2.92 -10.55 3.01
CA LYS A 157 3.17 -11.95 3.38
C LYS A 157 2.37 -12.40 4.61
N ALA A 158 2.31 -11.57 5.64
CA ALA A 158 1.55 -11.86 6.86
C ALA A 158 0.03 -11.89 6.61
N CYS A 159 -0.47 -10.95 5.82
CA CYS A 159 -1.88 -10.95 5.39
C CYS A 159 -2.21 -12.19 4.57
N ASN A 160 -1.36 -12.54 3.59
CA ASN A 160 -1.58 -13.71 2.74
C ASN A 160 -1.49 -15.03 3.53
N SER A 161 -0.57 -15.15 4.47
CA SER A 161 -0.49 -16.34 5.32
C SER A 161 -1.72 -16.46 6.23
N ALA A 162 -2.17 -15.38 6.85
CA ALA A 162 -3.37 -15.37 7.68
C ALA A 162 -4.62 -15.76 6.87
N ALA A 163 -4.77 -15.23 5.65
CA ALA A 163 -5.86 -15.60 4.74
C ALA A 163 -5.80 -17.08 4.34
N ALA A 164 -4.61 -17.61 4.07
CA ALA A 164 -4.43 -19.03 3.77
C ALA A 164 -4.81 -19.93 4.95
N TYR A 165 -4.43 -19.56 6.18
CA TYR A 165 -4.84 -20.28 7.39
C TYR A 165 -6.35 -20.24 7.62
N GLN A 166 -7.00 -19.09 7.40
CA GLN A 166 -8.46 -18.97 7.48
C GLN A 166 -9.16 -19.86 6.46
N GLN A 167 -8.69 -19.88 5.21
CA GLN A 167 -9.25 -20.75 4.17
C GLN A 167 -9.05 -22.24 4.48
N MET A 168 -7.91 -22.63 5.05
CA MET A 168 -7.70 -24.01 5.51
C MET A 168 -8.65 -24.37 6.65
N HIS A 169 -8.82 -23.48 7.64
CA HIS A 169 -9.72 -23.72 8.76
C HIS A 169 -11.19 -23.78 8.33
N GLU A 170 -11.62 -22.90 7.42
CA GLU A 170 -12.96 -22.95 6.82
C GLU A 170 -13.17 -24.23 6.01
N ARG A 171 -12.17 -24.70 5.26
CA ARG A 171 -12.24 -25.99 4.56
C ARG A 171 -12.32 -27.16 5.53
N GLU A 172 -11.52 -27.19 6.58
CA GLU A 172 -11.58 -28.24 7.61
C GLU A 172 -12.95 -28.25 8.31
N LEU A 173 -13.52 -27.09 8.63
CA LEU A 173 -14.86 -27.00 9.20
C LEU A 173 -15.95 -27.49 8.23
N LEU A 174 -15.84 -27.18 6.95
CA LEU A 174 -16.77 -27.67 5.92
C LEU A 174 -16.61 -29.17 5.66
N GLU A 175 -15.40 -29.72 5.70
CA GLU A 175 -15.14 -31.17 5.62
C GLU A 175 -15.65 -31.92 6.85
N PHE A 176 -15.59 -31.31 8.04
CA PHE A 176 -16.14 -31.87 9.26
C PHE A 176 -17.68 -31.87 9.24
N GLN A 177 -18.31 -30.86 8.66
CA GLN A 177 -19.77 -30.80 8.44
C GLN A 177 -20.23 -31.76 7.32
N GLY A 178 -19.43 -31.96 6.28
CA GLY A 178 -19.72 -32.93 5.21
C GLY A 178 -19.53 -34.40 5.62
N SER A 179 -18.73 -34.68 6.66
CA SER A 179 -18.47 -36.03 7.16
C SER A 179 -19.43 -36.48 8.28
N THR A 180 -20.25 -35.57 8.83
CA THR A 180 -21.20 -35.91 9.89
C THR A 180 -22.52 -36.51 9.38
N ASP A 181 -22.76 -36.59 8.06
CA ASP A 181 -24.13 -36.72 7.55
C ASP A 181 -24.49 -37.98 6.72
N LEU A 182 -23.70 -39.06 6.70
CA LEU A 182 -24.13 -40.30 6.03
C LEU A 182 -23.86 -41.61 6.80
N SER A 183 -22.87 -41.68 7.69
CA SER A 183 -22.58 -42.92 8.44
C SER A 183 -23.41 -43.05 9.74
N ILE A 184 -23.77 -41.92 10.37
CA ILE A 184 -24.56 -41.91 11.62
C ILE A 184 -26.05 -42.11 11.32
N ILE A 185 -26.59 -41.51 10.25
CA ILE A 185 -27.99 -41.71 9.84
C ILE A 185 -28.21 -43.15 9.32
N ALA A 186 -27.24 -43.73 8.60
CA ALA A 186 -27.34 -45.12 8.13
C ALA A 186 -27.28 -46.16 9.27
N SER A 187 -26.56 -45.88 10.37
CA SER A 187 -26.52 -46.78 11.52
C SER A 187 -27.79 -46.68 12.38
N TYR A 188 -28.39 -45.48 12.49
CA TYR A 188 -29.67 -45.30 13.18
C TYR A 188 -30.85 -45.92 12.39
N LEU A 189 -30.92 -45.74 11.07
CA LEU A 189 -31.98 -46.32 10.25
C LEU A 189 -31.89 -47.85 10.15
N SER A 190 -30.69 -48.44 10.17
CA SER A 190 -30.53 -49.91 10.19
C SER A 190 -30.84 -50.54 11.56
N THR A 191 -30.72 -49.77 12.65
CA THR A 191 -31.10 -50.22 14.00
C THR A 191 -32.60 -50.16 14.23
N ILE A 192 -33.28 -49.15 13.67
CA ILE A 192 -34.75 -49.04 13.74
C ILE A 192 -35.44 -50.08 12.85
N ALA A 193 -34.87 -50.43 11.69
CA ALA A 193 -35.40 -51.50 10.83
C ALA A 193 -35.28 -52.92 11.43
N ARG A 194 -34.44 -53.13 12.45
CA ARG A 194 -34.27 -54.42 13.14
C ARG A 194 -35.13 -54.61 14.39
N SER A 195 -35.84 -53.58 14.85
CA SER A 195 -36.54 -53.59 16.14
C SER A 195 -38.08 -53.55 16.05
N GLY A 196 -38.67 -53.74 14.86
CA GLY A 196 -40.13 -53.78 14.72
C GLY A 196 -40.62 -54.86 13.76
N PHE A 197 -40.94 -56.06 14.30
CA PHE A 197 -42.18 -56.82 14.06
C PHE A 197 -42.01 -58.27 14.53
N ILE A 198 -42.50 -58.62 15.73
CA ILE A 198 -43.29 -59.84 15.97
C ILE A 198 -44.31 -59.50 17.07
N SER A 199 -45.55 -59.27 16.63
CA SER A 199 -46.75 -59.70 17.36
C SER A 199 -46.84 -61.22 17.33
#